data_AF-A0A1I0NEW2-F1
#
_entry.id   AF-A0A1I0NEW2-F1
#
_cell.length_a   1.000
_cell.length_b   1.000
_cell.length_c   1.000
_cell.angle_alpha   90.00
_cell.angle_beta   90.00
_cell.angle_gamma   90.00
#
_symmetry.space_group_name_H-M   'P 1'
#
loop_
_entity.id
_entity.type
_entity.pdbx_description
1 polymer ?
#
loop_
_entity_poly.entity_id
_entity_poly.type
_entity_poly.pdbx_seq_one_letter_code
_entity_poly.pdbx_strand_id
1 'polypeptide(L)' 'MWGLLTPEQQEALLKLSDTRHMCVGTLSETACRELQAQGLVRQNDDGCWRLSASGRELVLGAAQRT' A
#
# COMPACT_ATOMS: atom_id res chain seq x y z
N MET A 1 2.24 13.91 -2.38
CA MET A 1 1.43 12.81 -1.82
C MET A 1 2.30 11.75 -1.14
N TRP A 2 3.34 11.18 -1.77
CA TRP A 2 4.27 10.24 -1.08
C TRP A 2 4.87 10.79 0.23
N GLY A 3 5.34 12.04 0.24
CA GLY A 3 5.90 12.69 1.44
C GLY A 3 4.89 13.04 2.55
N LEU A 4 3.62 12.66 2.41
CA LEU A 4 2.58 12.78 3.45
C LEU A 4 2.28 11.44 4.13
N LEU A 5 2.82 10.33 3.61
CA LEU A 5 2.65 9.00 4.19
C LEU A 5 3.67 8.76 5.30
N THR A 6 3.25 8.06 6.35
CA THR A 6 4.18 7.62 7.40
C THR A 6 5.16 6.58 6.83
N PRO A 7 6.34 6.39 7.47
CA PRO A 7 7.29 5.35 7.04
C PRO A 7 6.65 3.95 6.94
N GLU A 8 5.73 3.63 7.85
CA GLU A 8 5.02 2.34 7.88
C GLU A 8 4.06 2.20 6.69
N GLN A 9 3.37 3.28 6.31
CA GLN A 9 2.50 3.31 5.13
C GLN A 9 3.31 3.18 3.84
N GLN A 10 4.47 3.83 3.76
CA GLN A 10 5.40 3.70 2.63
C GLN A 10 5.91 2.26 2.51
N GLU A 11 6.34 1.65 3.62
CA GLU A 11 6.78 0.26 3.67
C GLU A 11 5.67 -0.70 3.23
N ALA A 12 4.44 -0.48 3.69
CA ALA A 12 3.29 -1.30 3.30
C ALA A 12 3.01 -1.24 1.79
N LEU A 13 3.07 -0.04 1.20
CA LEU A 13 2.90 0.12 -0.25
C LEU A 13 4.03 -0.53 -1.05
N LEU A 14 5.27 -0.44 -0.57
CA LEU A 14 6.41 -1.09 -1.20
C LEU A 14 6.29 -2.61 -1.17
N LYS A 15 5.98 -3.20 -0.01
CA LYS A 15 5.77 -4.66 0.13
C LYS A 15 4.62 -5.16 -0.76
N LEU A 16 3.53 -4.39 -0.86
CA LEU A 16 2.41 -4.68 -1.76
C LEU A 16 2.70 -4.43 -3.25
N SER A 17 3.77 -3.68 -3.58
CA SER A 17 4.22 -3.51 -4.97
C SER A 17 5.04 -4.70 -5.46
N ASP A 18 5.82 -5.29 -4.57
CA ASP A 18 6.64 -6.49 -4.82
C ASP A 18 5.76 -7.75 -4.87
N THR A 19 4.74 -7.82 -4.01
CA THR A 19 3.84 -8.97 -3.90
C THR A 19 2.49 -8.69 -4.54
N ARG A 20 1.96 -9.58 -5.40
CA ARG A 20 0.65 -9.38 -6.07
C ARG A 20 -0.54 -9.21 -5.11
N HIS A 21 -0.46 -9.77 -3.90
CA HIS A 21 -1.37 -9.55 -2.76
C HIS A 21 -0.67 -10.00 -1.46
N MET A 22 -1.06 -9.46 -0.31
CA MET A 22 -0.53 -9.86 1.00
C MET A 22 -1.62 -10.03 2.04
N CYS A 23 -1.61 -11.13 2.79
CA CYS A 23 -2.59 -11.38 3.85
C CYS A 23 -2.14 -10.78 5.19
N VAL A 24 -3.10 -10.42 6.05
CA VAL A 24 -2.86 -9.73 7.33
C VAL A 24 -1.96 -10.60 8.22
N GLY A 25 -0.89 -10.00 8.76
CA GLY A 25 0.13 -10.69 9.58
C GLY A 25 1.56 -10.19 9.34
N THR A 26 1.82 -9.61 8.16
CA THR A 26 3.12 -9.01 7.77
C THR A 26 3.09 -7.48 7.65
N LEU A 27 1.88 -6.90 7.71
CA LEU A 27 1.62 -5.47 7.61
C LEU A 27 0.72 -5.03 8.77
N SER A 28 0.91 -3.80 9.25
CA SER A 28 0.04 -3.17 10.24
C SER A 28 -1.37 -2.99 9.66
N GLU A 29 -2.37 -3.63 10.28
CA GLU A 29 -3.77 -3.54 9.83
C GLU A 29 -4.27 -2.09 9.81
N THR A 30 -3.88 -1.28 10.81
CA THR A 30 -4.21 0.14 10.89
C THR A 30 -3.68 0.91 9.69
N ALA A 31 -2.42 0.70 9.31
CA ALA A 31 -1.83 1.38 8.14
C ALA A 31 -2.53 0.95 6.84
N CYS A 32 -2.88 -0.33 6.69
CA CYS A 32 -3.64 -0.80 5.53
C CYS A 32 -5.05 -0.19 5.45
N ARG A 33 -5.74 -0.04 6.59
CA ARG A 33 -7.05 0.62 6.66
C ARG A 33 -6.97 2.11 6.30
N GLU A 34 -5.96 2.82 6.77
CA GLU A 34 -5.74 4.23 6.41
C GLU A 34 -5.43 4.40 4.92
N LEU A 35 -4.57 3.54 4.37
CA LEU A 35 -4.28 3.52 2.94
C LEU A 35 -5.51 3.16 2.10
N GLN A 36 -6.41 2.32 2.64
CA GLN A 36 -7.68 1.98 2.00
C GLN A 36 -8.61 3.20 1.96
N ALA A 37 -8.71 3.95 3.05
CA ALA A 37 -9.48 5.19 3.11
C ALA A 37 -8.96 6.25 2.13
N GLN A 38 -7.65 6.25 1.87
CA GLN A 38 -6.99 7.08 0.85
C GLN A 38 -7.13 6.52 -0.58
N GLY A 39 -7.75 5.35 -0.76
CA GLY A 39 -7.94 4.70 -2.05
C GLY A 39 -6.67 4.10 -2.67
N LEU A 40 -5.58 3.95 -1.90
CA LEU A 40 -4.28 3.46 -2.36
C LEU A 40 -4.18 1.92 -2.32
N VAL A 41 -4.95 1.26 -1.46
CA VAL A 41 -5.03 -0.20 -1.37
C VAL A 41 -6.49 -0.67 -1.32
N ARG A 42 -6.71 -1.96 -1.59
CA ARG A 42 -8.00 -2.63 -1.44
C ARG A 42 -7.83 -3.97 -0.72
N GLN A 43 -8.79 -4.29 0.13
CA GLN A 43 -8.91 -5.61 0.76
C GLN A 43 -9.78 -6.52 -0.11
N ASN A 44 -9.41 -7.80 -0.21
CA ASN A 44 -10.19 -8.85 -0.85
C ASN A 44 -11.08 -9.57 0.15
N ASP A 45 -12.04 -10.34 -0.36
CA ASP A 45 -12.90 -11.22 0.44
C ASP A 45 -12.09 -12.24 1.26
N ASP A 46 -10.90 -12.64 0.77
CA ASP A 46 -9.96 -13.52 1.48
C ASP A 46 -9.17 -12.82 2.61
N GLY A 47 -9.47 -11.55 2.88
CA GLY A 47 -8.79 -10.73 3.89
C GLY A 47 -7.44 -10.17 3.46
N CYS A 48 -6.95 -10.51 2.27
CA CYS A 48 -5.65 -10.05 1.76
C CYS A 48 -5.74 -8.69 1.06
N TRP A 49 -4.67 -7.91 1.16
CA TRP A 49 -4.53 -6.55 0.63
C TRP A 49 -3.82 -6.54 -0.72
N ARG A 50 -4.22 -5.62 -1.59
CA ARG A 50 -3.56 -5.34 -2.88
C ARG A 50 -3.51 -3.84 -3.16
N LEU A 51 -2.51 -3.41 -3.92
CA LEU A 51 -2.47 -2.02 -4.42
C LEU A 51 -3.66 -1.74 -5.36
N SER A 52 -4.21 -0.54 -5.23
CA SER A 52 -5.07 0.03 -6.26
C SER A 52 -4.25 0.58 -7.43
N ALA A 53 -4.92 1.01 -8.50
CA ALA A 53 -4.25 1.72 -9.60
C ALA A 53 -3.50 2.96 -9.08
N SER A 54 -4.16 3.78 -8.26
CA SER A 54 -3.56 4.98 -7.67
C SER A 54 -2.41 4.65 -6.72
N GLY A 55 -2.50 3.56 -5.95
CA GLY A 55 -1.39 3.08 -5.12
C GLY A 55 -0.17 2.68 -5.95
N ARG A 56 -0.38 1.98 -7.08
CA ARG A 56 0.71 1.64 -8.01
C ARG A 56 1.36 2.87 -8.62
N GLU A 57 0.57 3.82 -9.11
CA GLU A 57 1.11 5.07 -9.67
C GLU A 57 1.90 5.87 -8.63
N LEU A 58 1.44 5.86 -7.37
CA LEU A 58 2.13 6.52 -6.27
C LEU A 58 3.50 5.89 -5.99
N VAL A 59 3.58 4.54 -5.94
CA VAL A 59 4.84 3.81 -5.75
C VAL A 59 5.78 4.00 -6.94
N LEU A 60 5.28 3.86 -8.18
CA LEU A 60 6.07 4.06 -9.40
C LEU A 60 6.57 5.50 -9.52
N GLY A 61 5.75 6.48 -9.16
CA GLY A 61 6.14 7.89 -9.11
C GLY A 61 7.16 8.22 -8.01
N ALA A 62 7.18 7.44 -6.93
CA ALA A 62 8.20 7.55 -5.89
C ALA A 62 9.54 6.95 -6.32
N ALA A 63 9.52 5.78 -6.99
CA ALA A 63 10.72 5.09 -7.49
C ALA A 63 11.46 5.87 -8.60
N GLN A 64 10.76 6.73 -9.35
CA GLN A 64 11.38 7.57 -10.39
C GLN A 64 12.10 8.81 -9.83
N ARG A 65 12.01 9.07 -8.52
CA ARG A 65 12.60 10.25 -7.86
C ARG A 65 13.83 9.94 -7.01
N THR A 66 14.26 8.69 -6.96
CA THR A 66 15.56 8.23 -6.43
C THR A 66 16.56 8.06 -7.56
#